data_AF-A0A6P0LHK0-F1
#
_entry.id   AF-A0A6P0LHK0-F1
#
_cell.length_a   1.000
_cell.length_b   1.000
_cell.length_c   1.000
_cell.angle_alpha   90.00
_cell.angle_beta   90.00
_cell.angle_gamma   90.00
#
_symmetry.space_group_name_H-M   'P 1'
#
loop_
_entity.id
_entity.type
_entity.pdbx_description
1 polymer ?
#
loop_
_entity_poly.entity_id
_entity_poly.type
_entity_poly.pdbx_seq_one_letter_code
_entity_poly.pdbx_strand_id
1 'polypeptide(L)'
;MAALVVLPPAQAQGADIQVESDITDPSNTGPLTQEDSLLSMPGGERMMQEATNAIDSGNYSVAAKKLQEARQIFNQLSNFYQQLASSFSGIDNRVYEAQRQKALETAEKRDEATYRLALVHRANDQPELAVPLLIQIIRSQNPTRELGKKSYQQLFELGFVDSPFPRNGNSQPTSSAGPNKGS
;
A
#
# COMPACT_ATOMS: atom_id res chain seq x y z
N MET A 1 5.08 77.03 5.91
CA MET A 1 4.37 76.63 7.15
C MET A 1 3.72 75.29 6.86
N ALA A 2 4.34 74.21 7.30
CA ALA A 2 3.90 72.84 7.07
C ALA A 2 2.72 72.51 7.99
N ALA A 3 1.70 71.83 7.48
CA ALA A 3 0.67 71.20 8.30
C ALA A 3 0.37 69.80 7.73
N LEU A 4 0.92 68.84 8.48
CA LEU A 4 0.80 67.40 8.48
C LEU A 4 -0.60 66.87 8.09
N VAL A 5 -0.65 66.01 7.07
CA VAL A 5 -1.78 65.12 6.79
C VAL A 5 -1.59 63.88 7.66
N VAL A 6 -2.49 63.67 8.63
CA VAL A 6 -2.53 62.43 9.41
C VAL A 6 -3.37 61.42 8.63
N LEU A 7 -2.72 60.39 8.09
CA LEU A 7 -3.40 59.20 7.57
C LEU A 7 -4.01 58.41 8.74
N PRO A 8 -5.22 57.85 8.60
CA PRO A 8 -5.71 56.82 9.52
C PRO A 8 -4.89 55.52 9.36
N PRO A 9 -4.70 54.75 10.44
CA PRO A 9 -3.95 53.50 10.39
C PRO A 9 -4.70 52.47 9.53
N ALA A 10 -3.96 51.81 8.65
CA ALA A 10 -4.43 50.62 7.95
C ALA A 10 -4.87 49.58 8.99
N GLN A 11 -6.15 49.21 8.98
CA GLN A 11 -6.60 48.02 9.67
C GLN A 11 -6.03 46.83 8.93
N ALA A 12 -4.91 46.30 9.44
CA ALA A 12 -4.49 44.95 9.16
C ALA A 12 -5.60 44.03 9.69
N GLN A 13 -6.44 43.54 8.78
CA GLN A 13 -7.31 42.41 9.06
C GLN A 13 -6.40 41.20 9.28
N GLY A 14 -6.00 41.00 10.54
CA GLY A 14 -5.54 39.71 11.00
C GLY A 14 -6.70 38.75 10.81
N ALA A 15 -6.58 37.88 9.81
CA ALA A 15 -7.41 36.70 9.74
C ALA A 15 -7.08 35.87 10.99
N ASP A 16 -7.92 35.97 12.01
CA ASP A 16 -7.99 35.01 13.10
C ASP A 16 -8.22 33.63 12.48
N ILE A 17 -7.14 32.86 12.32
CA ILE A 17 -7.22 31.41 12.16
C ILE A 17 -7.50 30.86 13.57
N GLN A 18 -8.74 31.03 14.05
CA GLN A 18 -9.25 30.22 15.15
C GLN A 18 -9.53 28.82 14.59
N VAL A 19 -8.49 27.99 14.54
CA VAL A 19 -8.66 26.53 14.44
C VAL A 19 -8.39 26.00 15.84
N GLU A 20 -9.31 26.31 16.75
CA GLU A 20 -9.43 25.60 18.03
C GLU A 20 -10.41 24.45 17.81
N SER A 21 -10.04 23.58 16.89
CA SER A 21 -10.62 22.25 16.75
C SER A 21 -10.30 21.50 18.04
N ASP A 22 -11.31 21.21 18.86
CA ASP A 22 -11.17 20.35 20.03
C ASP A 22 -10.57 19.02 19.58
N ILE A 23 -9.27 18.84 19.83
CA ILE A 23 -8.45 17.69 19.45
C ILE A 23 -8.85 16.42 20.23
N THR A 24 -9.73 16.57 21.22
CA THR A 24 -10.27 15.47 22.03
C THR A 24 -11.64 14.98 21.58
N ASP A 25 -12.32 15.67 20.64
CA ASP A 25 -13.59 15.18 20.09
C ASP A 25 -13.33 14.06 19.06
N PRO A 26 -13.76 12.82 19.31
CA PRO A 26 -13.59 11.70 18.38
C PRO A 26 -14.35 11.88 17.05
N SER A 27 -15.26 12.85 16.98
CA SER A 27 -16.01 13.22 15.77
C SER A 27 -15.23 14.17 14.85
N ASN A 28 -14.11 14.72 15.35
CA ASN A 28 -13.29 15.67 14.61
C ASN A 28 -12.42 14.94 13.58
N THR A 29 -13.00 14.72 12.41
CA THR A 29 -12.35 14.09 11.27
C THR A 29 -11.41 15.09 10.60
N GLY A 30 -10.11 14.95 10.86
CA GLY A 30 -9.10 15.81 10.26
C GLY A 30 -9.10 15.71 8.71
N PRO A 31 -8.53 16.69 7.99
CA PRO A 31 -8.61 16.77 6.52
C PRO A 31 -8.15 15.51 5.77
N LEU A 32 -7.25 14.71 6.36
CA LEU A 32 -6.74 13.47 5.76
C LEU A 32 -7.64 12.25 5.96
N THR A 33 -8.70 12.37 6.77
CA THR A 33 -9.68 11.32 7.04
C THR A 33 -10.92 11.41 6.16
N GLN A 34 -11.06 12.50 5.39
CA GLN A 34 -12.08 12.63 4.35
C GLN A 34 -11.84 11.64 3.21
N GLU A 35 -12.92 11.14 2.60
CA GLU A 35 -12.90 10.15 1.51
C GLU A 35 -12.13 10.63 0.26
N ASP A 36 -12.08 11.94 0.06
CA ASP A 36 -11.39 12.58 -1.06
C ASP A 36 -9.88 12.78 -0.80
N SER A 37 -9.41 12.55 0.43
CA SER A 37 -7.99 12.71 0.77
C SER A 37 -7.14 11.72 -0.02
N LEU A 38 -6.26 12.26 -0.88
CA LEU A 38 -5.38 11.45 -1.72
C LEU A 38 -4.31 10.69 -0.92
N LEU A 39 -3.73 11.34 0.10
CA LEU A 39 -2.70 10.73 0.95
C LEU A 39 -3.34 10.02 2.15
N SER A 40 -4.23 9.07 1.86
CA SER A 40 -4.96 8.31 2.87
C SER A 40 -5.14 6.85 2.44
N MET A 41 -5.42 5.97 3.41
CA MET A 41 -5.78 4.58 3.12
C MET A 41 -7.03 4.50 2.22
N PRO A 42 -8.14 5.20 2.53
CA PRO A 42 -9.32 5.24 1.65
C PRO A 42 -9.00 5.76 0.24
N GLY A 43 -8.12 6.76 0.12
CA GLY A 43 -7.73 7.32 -1.17
C GLY A 43 -7.05 6.30 -2.09
N GLY A 44 -6.13 5.50 -1.54
CA GLY A 44 -5.50 4.40 -2.28
C GLY A 44 -6.48 3.27 -2.62
N GLU A 45 -7.39 2.93 -1.71
CA GLU A 45 -8.41 1.90 -1.93
C GLU A 45 -9.43 2.29 -2.99
N ARG A 46 -9.82 3.57 -3.03
CA ARG A 46 -10.68 4.11 -4.09
C ARG A 46 -10.01 3.97 -5.45
N MET A 47 -8.71 4.24 -5.58
CA MET A 47 -7.99 4.02 -6.83
C MET A 47 -7.94 2.54 -7.23
N MET A 48 -7.82 1.63 -6.25
CA MET A 48 -7.93 0.18 -6.50
C MET A 48 -9.32 -0.21 -7.02
N GLN A 49 -10.38 0.41 -6.50
CA GLN A 49 -11.75 0.19 -6.97
C GLN A 49 -11.96 0.75 -8.38
N GLU A 50 -11.51 1.97 -8.64
CA GLU A 50 -11.56 2.60 -9.97
C GLU A 50 -10.79 1.78 -11.01
N ALA A 51 -9.67 1.17 -10.62
CA ALA A 51 -8.95 0.24 -11.47
C ALA A 51 -9.75 -1.03 -11.77
N THR A 52 -10.43 -1.60 -10.76
CA THR A 52 -11.32 -2.76 -10.94
C THR A 52 -12.41 -2.45 -11.96
N ASN A 53 -13.10 -1.32 -11.80
CA ASN A 53 -14.14 -0.88 -12.73
C ASN A 53 -13.59 -0.69 -14.16
N ALA A 54 -12.36 -0.19 -14.29
CA ALA A 54 -11.70 -0.03 -15.59
C ALA A 54 -11.32 -1.38 -16.22
N ILE A 55 -10.88 -2.37 -15.43
CA ILE A 55 -10.64 -3.74 -15.89
C ILE A 55 -11.94 -4.36 -16.42
N ASP A 56 -13.02 -4.24 -15.65
CA ASP A 56 -14.34 -4.79 -16.03
C ASP A 56 -14.87 -4.16 -17.33
N SER A 57 -14.47 -2.92 -17.61
CA SER A 57 -14.80 -2.19 -18.84
C SER A 57 -13.81 -2.41 -19.98
N GLY A 58 -12.79 -3.28 -19.81
CA GLY A 58 -11.74 -3.54 -20.79
C GLY A 58 -10.74 -2.38 -20.98
N ASN A 59 -10.77 -1.37 -20.11
CA ASN A 59 -9.90 -0.20 -20.18
C ASN A 59 -8.61 -0.41 -19.37
N TYR A 60 -7.74 -1.29 -19.87
CA TYR A 60 -6.49 -1.66 -19.21
C TYR A 60 -5.52 -0.50 -19.02
N SER A 61 -5.54 0.51 -19.90
CA SER A 61 -4.70 1.70 -19.74
C SER A 61 -5.09 2.52 -18.51
N VAL A 62 -6.40 2.73 -18.27
CA VAL A 62 -6.88 3.43 -17.08
C VAL A 62 -6.64 2.59 -15.83
N ALA A 63 -6.89 1.28 -15.91
CA ALA A 63 -6.62 0.37 -14.80
C ALA A 63 -5.15 0.41 -14.37
N ALA A 64 -4.22 0.34 -15.33
CA ALA A 64 -2.78 0.39 -15.06
C ALA A 64 -2.39 1.71 -14.36
N LYS A 65 -2.89 2.85 -14.85
CA LYS A 65 -2.64 4.16 -14.25
C LYS A 65 -3.14 4.23 -12.81
N LYS A 66 -4.38 3.80 -12.55
CA LYS A 66 -4.99 3.83 -11.21
C LYS A 66 -4.26 2.92 -10.22
N LEU A 67 -3.85 1.73 -10.66
CA LEU A 67 -3.04 0.83 -9.82
C LEU A 67 -1.65 1.40 -9.55
N GLN A 68 -1.03 2.09 -10.52
CA GLN A 68 0.23 2.78 -10.29
C GLN A 68 0.10 3.91 -9.26
N GLU A 69 -0.94 4.73 -9.35
CA GLU A 69 -1.22 5.79 -8.38
C GLU A 69 -1.47 5.21 -6.97
N ALA A 70 -2.28 4.15 -6.87
CA ALA A 70 -2.52 3.45 -5.60
C ALA A 70 -1.22 2.93 -4.97
N ARG A 71 -0.34 2.30 -5.77
CA ARG A 71 0.97 1.83 -5.31
C ARG A 71 1.83 2.96 -4.76
N GLN A 72 1.85 4.11 -5.43
CA GLN A 72 2.62 5.27 -4.99
C GLN A 72 2.13 5.79 -3.64
N ILE A 73 0.82 5.93 -3.48
CA ILE A 73 0.20 6.38 -2.22
C ILE A 73 0.49 5.40 -1.08
N PHE A 74 0.25 4.10 -1.30
CA PHE A 74 0.51 3.10 -0.27
C PHE A 74 2.00 3.01 0.09
N ASN A 75 2.90 3.14 -0.88
CA ASN A 75 4.33 3.19 -0.59
C ASN A 75 4.69 4.41 0.26
N GLN A 76 4.16 5.57 -0.07
CA GLN A 76 4.42 6.80 0.67
C GLN A 76 3.88 6.72 2.11
N LEU A 77 2.64 6.26 2.28
CA LEU A 77 2.03 6.05 3.59
C LEU A 77 2.80 5.05 4.45
N SER A 78 3.23 3.92 3.88
CA SER A 78 4.01 2.92 4.62
C SER A 78 5.33 3.51 5.12
N ASN A 79 6.04 4.27 4.27
CA ASN A 79 7.27 4.94 4.64
C ASN A 79 7.05 5.99 5.75
N PHE A 80 5.96 6.77 5.68
CA PHE A 80 5.65 7.75 6.72
C PHE A 80 5.32 7.09 8.06
N TYR A 81 4.54 6.00 8.07
CA TYR A 81 4.27 5.25 9.28
C TYR A 81 5.54 4.61 9.86
N GLN A 82 6.48 4.16 9.03
CA GLN A 82 7.79 3.69 9.50
C GLN A 82 8.59 4.81 10.16
N GLN A 83 8.67 5.99 9.52
CA GLN A 83 9.37 7.15 10.08
C GLN A 83 8.77 7.63 11.41
N LEU A 84 7.44 7.62 11.51
CA LEU A 84 6.73 7.91 12.75
C LEU A 84 7.04 6.85 13.81
N ALA A 85 6.95 5.56 13.49
CA ALA A 85 7.32 4.49 14.42
C ALA A 85 8.73 4.70 14.96
N SER A 86 9.73 4.91 14.09
CA SER A 86 11.11 5.19 14.49
C SER A 86 11.23 6.37 15.45
N SER A 87 10.43 7.41 15.28
CA SER A 87 10.44 8.62 16.13
C SER A 87 9.93 8.36 17.55
N PHE A 88 9.09 7.33 17.75
CA PHE A 88 8.57 6.93 19.07
C PHE A 88 9.33 5.76 19.70
N SER A 89 10.34 5.22 19.02
CA SER A 89 11.15 4.10 19.54
C SER A 89 11.87 4.50 20.83
N GLY A 90 11.70 3.70 21.88
CA GLY A 90 12.27 3.98 23.21
C GLY A 90 11.60 5.13 23.98
N ILE A 91 10.57 5.77 23.41
CA ILE A 91 9.81 6.87 24.03
C ILE A 91 8.42 6.35 24.43
N ASP A 92 7.65 5.88 23.45
CA ASP A 92 6.31 5.31 23.67
C ASP A 92 6.14 4.05 22.83
N ASN A 93 6.23 2.89 23.50
CA ASN A 93 6.13 1.60 22.85
C ASN A 93 4.74 1.34 22.23
N ARG A 94 3.67 1.92 22.80
CA ARG A 94 2.31 1.72 22.27
C ARG A 94 2.15 2.48 20.97
N VAL A 95 2.62 3.73 20.91
CA VAL A 95 2.60 4.51 19.67
C VAL A 95 3.52 3.88 18.63
N TYR A 96 4.72 3.45 19.02
CA TYR A 96 5.64 2.72 18.14
C TYR A 96 4.96 1.52 17.45
N GLU A 97 4.35 0.62 18.22
CA GLU A 97 3.70 -0.57 17.65
C GLU A 97 2.48 -0.21 16.80
N ALA A 98 1.70 0.80 17.18
CA ALA A 98 0.56 1.26 16.38
C ALA A 98 0.99 1.77 15.00
N GLN A 99 2.06 2.59 14.92
CA GLN A 99 2.55 3.08 13.63
C GLN A 99 3.23 1.96 12.83
N ARG A 100 3.95 1.04 13.50
CA ARG A 100 4.53 -0.13 12.85
C ARG A 100 3.47 -1.04 12.22
N GLN A 101 2.33 -1.24 12.89
CA GLN A 101 1.22 -2.01 12.34
C GLN A 101 0.61 -1.33 11.11
N LYS A 102 0.38 -0.01 11.16
CA LYS A 102 -0.10 0.75 10.00
C LYS A 102 0.86 0.68 8.82
N ALA A 103 2.17 0.80 9.08
CA ALA A 103 3.19 0.65 8.05
C ALA A 103 3.11 -0.71 7.33
N LEU A 104 2.91 -1.79 8.09
CA LEU A 104 2.76 -3.14 7.56
C LEU A 104 1.48 -3.27 6.72
N GLU A 105 0.33 -2.87 7.27
CA GLU A 105 -0.96 -2.91 6.58
C GLU A 105 -0.92 -2.15 5.24
N THR A 106 -0.35 -0.94 5.25
CA THR A 106 -0.20 -0.15 4.02
C THR A 106 0.78 -0.82 3.03
N ALA A 107 1.87 -1.43 3.51
CA ALA A 107 2.79 -2.17 2.64
C ALA A 107 2.11 -3.39 1.98
N GLU A 108 1.22 -4.08 2.69
CA GLU A 108 0.42 -5.17 2.13
C GLU A 108 -0.50 -4.68 1.01
N LYS A 109 -1.18 -3.54 1.21
CA LYS A 109 -2.01 -2.89 0.16
C LYS A 109 -1.19 -2.45 -1.04
N ARG A 110 0.04 -1.92 -0.83
CA ARG A 110 0.98 -1.60 -1.92
C ARG A 110 1.30 -2.85 -2.75
N ASP A 111 1.55 -3.98 -2.09
CA ASP A 111 1.92 -5.22 -2.76
C ASP A 111 0.73 -5.82 -3.51
N GLU A 112 -0.49 -5.71 -2.96
CA GLU A 112 -1.73 -6.06 -3.65
C GLU A 112 -1.93 -5.23 -4.92
N ALA A 113 -1.78 -3.91 -4.83
CA ALA A 113 -1.86 -3.01 -5.98
C ALA A 113 -0.80 -3.34 -7.05
N THR A 114 0.41 -3.70 -6.60
CA THR A 114 1.51 -4.15 -7.46
C THR A 114 1.16 -5.45 -8.18
N TYR A 115 0.52 -6.39 -7.49
CA TYR A 115 0.11 -7.67 -8.07
C TYR A 115 -0.96 -7.47 -9.15
N ARG A 116 -2.00 -6.69 -8.83
CA ARG A 116 -3.06 -6.37 -9.79
C ARG A 116 -2.50 -5.66 -11.03
N LEU A 117 -1.54 -4.75 -10.86
CA LEU A 117 -0.90 -4.06 -11.98
C LEU A 117 -0.15 -5.04 -12.89
N ALA A 118 0.56 -6.01 -12.31
CA ALA A 118 1.23 -7.06 -13.09
C ALA A 118 0.22 -7.87 -13.91
N LEU A 119 -0.94 -8.21 -13.34
CA LEU A 119 -2.00 -8.92 -14.06
C LEU A 119 -2.58 -8.09 -15.21
N VAL A 120 -2.79 -6.79 -14.99
CA VAL A 120 -3.25 -5.87 -16.05
C VAL A 120 -2.27 -5.80 -17.21
N HIS A 121 -0.96 -5.70 -16.92
CA HIS A 121 0.05 -5.74 -17.99
C HIS A 121 0.05 -7.06 -18.76
N ARG A 122 -0.12 -8.20 -18.08
CA ARG A 122 -0.26 -9.51 -18.76
C ARG A 122 -1.51 -9.56 -19.64
N ALA A 123 -2.64 -9.06 -19.15
CA ALA A 123 -3.89 -9.02 -19.89
C ALA A 123 -3.86 -8.07 -21.10
N ASN A 124 -2.88 -7.15 -21.14
CA ASN A 124 -2.68 -6.18 -22.20
C ASN A 124 -1.42 -6.49 -23.05
N ASP A 125 -1.04 -7.76 -23.16
CA ASP A 125 0.10 -8.26 -23.97
C ASP A 125 1.46 -7.61 -23.63
N GLN A 126 1.65 -7.20 -22.37
CA GLN A 126 2.88 -6.57 -21.87
C GLN A 126 3.53 -7.38 -20.73
N PRO A 127 3.87 -8.66 -20.93
CA PRO A 127 4.42 -9.51 -19.87
C PRO A 127 5.76 -9.01 -19.32
N GLU A 128 6.56 -8.32 -20.14
CA GLU A 128 7.85 -7.74 -19.73
C GLU A 128 7.71 -6.69 -18.62
N LEU A 129 6.60 -5.95 -18.61
CA LEU A 129 6.30 -4.99 -17.54
C LEU A 129 5.78 -5.69 -16.27
N ALA A 130 5.19 -6.88 -16.40
CA ALA A 130 4.69 -7.64 -15.26
C ALA A 130 5.83 -8.30 -14.45
N VAL A 131 6.88 -8.80 -15.11
CA VAL A 131 8.01 -9.49 -14.47
C VAL A 131 8.63 -8.69 -13.31
N PRO A 132 9.08 -7.43 -13.46
CA PRO A 132 9.69 -6.68 -12.37
C PRO A 132 8.73 -6.45 -11.19
N LEU A 133 7.43 -6.30 -11.47
CA LEU A 133 6.41 -6.12 -10.44
C LEU A 133 6.21 -7.40 -9.61
N LEU A 134 6.19 -8.57 -10.26
CA LEU A 134 6.08 -9.87 -9.59
C LEU A 134 7.30 -10.17 -8.72
N ILE A 135 8.51 -9.86 -9.21
CA ILE A 135 9.75 -9.97 -8.43
C ILE A 135 9.71 -9.05 -7.20
N GLN A 136 9.23 -7.82 -7.37
CA GLN A 136 9.09 -6.86 -6.27
C GLN A 136 8.23 -7.43 -5.14
N ILE A 137 7.09 -8.06 -5.47
CA ILE A 137 6.19 -8.65 -4.48
C ILE A 137 6.87 -9.81 -3.74
N ILE A 138 7.57 -10.70 -4.45
CA ILE A 138 8.28 -11.83 -3.82
C ILE A 138 9.32 -11.33 -2.81
N ARG A 139 10.05 -10.25 -3.15
CA ARG A 139 11.03 -9.63 -2.24
C ARG A 139 10.37 -8.99 -1.02
N SER A 140 9.18 -8.41 -1.18
CA SER A 140 8.45 -7.75 -0.10
C SER A 140 7.75 -8.74 0.85
N GLN A 141 6.98 -9.68 0.29
CA GLN A 141 6.09 -10.57 1.04
C GLN A 141 6.73 -11.92 1.41
N ASN A 142 7.96 -12.22 0.96
CA ASN A 142 8.57 -13.55 1.00
C ASN A 142 7.82 -14.56 0.09
N PRO A 143 8.53 -15.42 -0.67
CA PRO A 143 7.90 -16.38 -1.59
C PRO A 143 6.95 -17.38 -0.91
N THR A 144 7.03 -17.56 0.40
CA THR A 144 6.20 -18.51 1.16
C THR A 144 4.85 -17.94 1.60
N ARG A 145 4.63 -16.62 1.51
CA ARG A 145 3.31 -16.01 1.75
C ARG A 145 2.41 -16.17 0.54
N GLU A 146 1.11 -16.10 0.73
CA GLU A 146 0.11 -16.30 -0.33
C GLU A 146 0.35 -15.41 -1.56
N LEU A 147 0.62 -14.11 -1.36
CA LEU A 147 0.89 -13.20 -2.48
C LEU A 147 2.24 -13.48 -3.16
N GLY A 148 3.24 -13.92 -2.39
CA GLY A 148 4.54 -14.36 -2.91
C GLY A 148 4.41 -15.61 -3.79
N LYS A 149 3.65 -16.62 -3.32
CA LYS A 149 3.34 -17.84 -4.09
C LYS A 149 2.61 -17.52 -5.39
N LYS A 150 1.56 -16.70 -5.32
CA LYS A 150 0.81 -16.25 -6.51
C LYS A 150 1.74 -15.56 -7.50
N SER A 151 2.58 -14.64 -7.02
CA SER A 151 3.51 -13.91 -7.89
C SER A 151 4.53 -14.83 -8.55
N TYR A 152 5.06 -15.81 -7.81
CA TYR A 152 5.96 -16.81 -8.38
C TYR A 152 5.26 -17.70 -9.42
N GLN A 153 4.03 -18.12 -9.16
CA GLN A 153 3.22 -18.88 -10.11
C GLN A 153 3.01 -18.09 -11.41
N GLN A 154 2.76 -16.78 -11.33
CA GLN A 154 2.66 -15.94 -12.53
C GLN A 154 3.98 -15.88 -13.31
N LEU A 155 5.13 -15.80 -12.63
CA LEU A 155 6.44 -15.84 -13.29
C LEU A 155 6.69 -17.19 -13.99
N PHE A 156 6.26 -18.29 -13.38
CA PHE A 156 6.35 -19.62 -13.98
C PHE A 156 5.47 -19.74 -15.23
N GLU A 157 4.23 -19.27 -15.17
CA GLU A 157 3.32 -19.24 -16.33
C GLU A 157 3.81 -18.36 -17.48
N LEU A 158 4.58 -17.32 -17.17
CA LEU A 158 5.23 -16.47 -18.17
C LEU A 158 6.49 -17.10 -18.78
N GLY A 159 6.96 -18.25 -18.26
CA GLY A 159 8.21 -18.87 -18.67
C GLY A 159 9.45 -18.11 -18.20
N PHE A 160 9.33 -17.22 -17.21
CA PHE A 160 10.48 -16.49 -16.64
C PHE A 160 11.29 -17.38 -15.68
N VAL A 161 10.66 -18.40 -15.10
CA VAL A 161 11.31 -19.40 -14.26
C VAL A 161 10.89 -20.80 -14.70
N ASP A 162 11.81 -21.77 -14.61
CA ASP A 162 11.60 -23.12 -15.14
C ASP A 162 11.06 -24.12 -14.11
N SER A 163 11.06 -23.77 -12.83
CA SER A 163 10.68 -24.68 -11.73
C SER A 163 9.45 -24.15 -11.00
N PRO A 164 8.43 -24.98 -10.74
CA PRO A 164 7.28 -24.56 -9.94
C PRO A 164 7.63 -24.44 -8.45
N PHE A 165 6.95 -23.53 -7.76
CA PHE A 165 7.05 -23.35 -6.30
C PHE A 165 5.67 -23.05 -5.69
N PRO A 166 5.31 -23.67 -4.55
CA PRO A 166 6.05 -24.73 -3.85
C PRO A 166 6.14 -26.00 -4.71
N ARG A 167 7.25 -26.75 -4.59
CA ARG A 167 7.42 -28.01 -5.32
C ARG A 167 6.27 -28.94 -4.94
N ASN A 168 5.64 -29.55 -5.95
CA ASN A 168 4.56 -30.51 -5.82
C ASN A 168 5.08 -31.72 -5.02
N GLY A 169 5.01 -31.68 -3.68
CA GLY A 169 5.65 -32.71 -2.85
C GLY A 169 5.70 -32.45 -1.33
N ASN A 170 5.46 -31.23 -0.85
CA ASN A 170 5.54 -30.93 0.60
C ASN A 170 4.23 -31.14 1.38
N SER A 171 3.28 -31.92 0.86
CA SER A 171 2.04 -32.29 1.55
C SER A 171 1.92 -33.80 1.76
N GLN A 172 2.92 -34.46 2.33
CA GLN A 172 2.67 -35.70 3.08
C GLN A 172 3.81 -35.98 4.05
N PRO A 173 3.61 -35.92 5.38
CA PRO A 173 4.45 -36.71 6.26
C PRO A 173 4.12 -38.17 5.96
N THR A 174 4.95 -38.84 5.15
CA THR A 174 4.91 -40.30 5.09
C THR A 174 5.36 -40.79 6.46
N SER A 175 4.41 -41.06 7.35
CA SER A 175 4.62 -41.94 8.49
C SER A 175 5.15 -43.25 7.92
N SER A 176 6.46 -43.43 7.97
CA SER A 176 7.14 -44.67 7.63
C SER A 176 6.73 -45.70 8.67
N ALA A 177 5.65 -46.41 8.40
CA ALA A 177 5.31 -47.65 9.07
C ALA A 177 6.45 -48.64 8.80
N GLY A 178 7.31 -48.84 9.80
CA GLY A 178 8.40 -49.80 9.74
C GLY A 178 7.86 -51.23 9.66
N PRO A 179 8.38 -52.09 8.77
CA PRO A 179 8.04 -53.50 8.77
C PRO A 179 9.06 -54.26 9.63
N ASN A 180 8.61 -54.96 10.68
CA ASN A 180 9.36 -56.13 11.18
C ASN A 180 8.43 -57.05 12.01
N LYS A 181 7.79 -58.02 11.36
CA LYS A 181 8.11 -59.47 11.32
C LYS A 181 8.01 -60.18 12.67
N GLY A 182 7.00 -61.05 12.75
CA GLY A 182 6.95 -62.11 13.74
C GLY A 182 8.02 -63.18 13.47
N SER A 183 8.53 -63.73 14.56
CA SER A 183 8.71 -65.16 14.85
C SER A 183 8.98 -65.28 16.34
#